data_AF-A0AAE1U9T6-F1
#
_entry.id   AF-A0AAE1U9T6-F1
#
_cell.length_a   1.000
_cell.length_b   1.000
_cell.length_c   1.000
_cell.angle_alpha   90.00
_cell.angle_beta   90.00
_cell.angle_gamma   90.00
#
_symmetry.space_group_name_H-M   'P 1'
#
loop_
_entity.id
_entity.type
_entity.pdbx_description
1 polymer ?
#
loop_
_entity_poly.entity_id
_entity_poly.type
_entity_poly.pdbx_seq_one_letter_code
_entity_poly.pdbx_strand_id
1 'polypeptide(L)'
;MNGSWKNLWKECVNDFAGFKVKDTSEVRKDIMRLSHLAGFKEVNEDDIQELLDSHDEPLTNEDLMQLEQERAHNEDDDANKEEETV
;
A
#
# COMPACT_ATOMS: atom_id res chain seq x y z
N MET A 1 1.52 11.33 4.58
CA MET A 1 1.07 12.06 3.38
C MET A 1 -0.39 12.50 3.49
N ASN A 2 -0.80 13.21 4.56
CA ASN A 2 -2.20 13.65 4.77
C ASN A 2 -2.37 15.18 4.89
N GLY A 3 -1.28 15.94 4.93
CA GLY A 3 -1.33 17.38 5.20
C GLY A 3 -2.09 18.17 4.14
N SER A 4 -1.84 17.89 2.87
CA SER A 4 -2.47 18.60 1.75
C SER A 4 -3.95 18.20 1.57
N TRP A 5 -4.28 16.92 1.79
CA TRP A 5 -5.65 16.41 1.69
C TRP A 5 -6.59 17.04 2.72
N LYS A 6 -6.08 17.48 3.88
CA LYS A 6 -6.90 18.06 4.96
C LYS A 6 -7.55 19.39 4.56
N ASN A 7 -6.99 20.10 3.59
CA ASN A 7 -7.57 21.35 3.09
C ASN A 7 -8.54 21.11 1.92
N LEU A 8 -8.35 20.03 1.17
CA LEU A 8 -9.13 19.70 -0.02
C LEU A 8 -10.37 18.85 0.30
N TRP A 9 -10.20 17.80 1.11
CA TRP A 9 -11.27 16.86 1.45
C TRP A 9 -11.10 16.33 2.88
N LYS A 10 -11.63 17.06 3.84
CA LYS A 10 -11.53 16.76 5.28
C LYS A 10 -12.11 15.40 5.66
N GLU A 11 -13.20 15.00 5.03
CA GLU A 11 -13.89 13.72 5.30
C GLU A 11 -13.08 12.50 4.84
N CYS A 12 -12.18 12.66 3.86
CA CYS A 12 -11.27 11.60 3.42
C CYS A 12 -9.95 11.60 4.19
N VAL A 13 -9.68 12.65 4.97
CA VAL A 13 -8.52 12.70 5.87
C VAL A 13 -8.93 12.21 7.24
N ASN A 14 -8.56 10.96 7.51
CA ASN A 14 -8.56 10.47 8.88
C ASN A 14 -7.51 11.25 9.68
N ASP A 15 -7.90 11.83 10.82
CA ASP A 15 -7.00 12.36 11.87
C ASP A 15 -6.32 11.18 12.61
N PHE A 16 -5.81 10.23 11.83
CA PHE A 16 -5.13 9.06 12.30
C PHE A 16 -3.79 9.48 12.89
N ALA A 17 -3.69 9.49 14.21
CA ALA A 17 -2.49 9.85 14.97
C ALA A 17 -1.37 8.80 14.90
N GLY A 18 -1.42 7.91 13.89
CA GLY A 18 -0.60 6.72 13.79
C GLY A 18 -1.13 5.58 14.67
N PHE A 19 -0.59 4.38 14.43
CA PHE A 19 -0.63 3.35 15.45
C PHE A 19 0.37 3.79 16.54
N LYS A 20 -0.05 3.80 17.82
CA LYS A 20 0.95 3.79 18.91
C LYS A 20 1.89 2.64 18.57
N VAL A 21 3.21 2.90 18.44
CA VAL A 21 4.21 1.88 18.08
C VAL A 21 4.01 0.70 19.01
N LYS A 22 3.19 -0.23 18.53
CA LYS A 22 2.85 -1.45 19.22
C LYS A 22 3.87 -2.37 18.60
N ASP A 23 4.84 -2.76 19.41
CA ASP A 23 5.85 -3.73 19.05
C ASP A 23 5.22 -4.79 18.14
N THR A 24 5.64 -4.80 16.87
CA THR A 24 5.08 -5.70 15.85
C THR A 24 5.49 -7.14 16.10
N SER A 25 6.38 -7.38 17.07
CA SER A 25 6.78 -8.70 17.58
C SER A 25 5.61 -9.64 17.80
N GLU A 26 4.52 -9.19 18.45
CA GLU A 26 3.37 -10.06 18.71
C GLU A 26 2.63 -10.46 17.41
N VAL A 27 2.52 -9.52 16.47
CA VAL A 27 1.91 -9.79 15.16
C VAL A 27 2.80 -10.73 14.33
N ARG A 28 4.13 -10.56 14.36
CA ARG A 28 5.08 -11.45 13.68
C ARG A 28 4.98 -12.88 14.22
N LYS A 29 4.90 -13.05 15.55
CA LYS A 29 4.72 -14.37 16.18
C LYS A 29 3.40 -15.02 15.78
N ASP A 30 2.31 -14.26 15.74
CA ASP A 30 1.02 -14.76 15.30
C ASP A 30 1.04 -15.20 13.83
N ILE A 31 1.67 -14.42 12.95
CA ILE A 31 1.88 -14.77 11.54
C ILE A 31 2.69 -16.06 11.42
N MET A 32 3.82 -16.17 12.12
CA MET A 32 4.64 -17.39 12.12
C MET A 32 3.82 -18.61 12.55
N ARG A 33 3.04 -18.49 13.64
CA ARG A 33 2.15 -19.58 14.11
C ARG A 33 1.13 -19.97 13.05
N LEU A 34 0.51 -19.01 12.38
CA LEU A 34 -0.48 -19.26 11.33
C LEU A 34 0.16 -19.92 10.10
N SER A 35 1.36 -19.48 9.70
CA SER A 35 2.13 -20.10 8.62
C SER A 35 2.43 -21.57 8.92
N HIS A 36 2.85 -21.88 10.17
CA HIS A 36 3.08 -23.26 10.61
C HIS A 36 1.81 -24.10 10.57
N LEU A 37 0.68 -23.53 10.99
CA LEU A 37 -0.64 -24.19 10.93
C LEU A 37 -1.07 -24.48 9.49
N ALA A 38 -0.73 -23.59 8.56
CA ALA A 38 -0.98 -23.76 7.13
C ALA A 38 -0.02 -24.75 6.44
N GLY A 39 0.96 -25.30 7.17
CA GLY A 39 1.91 -26.30 6.66
C GLY A 39 3.30 -25.76 6.32
N PHE A 40 3.52 -24.45 6.42
CA PHE A 40 4.81 -23.80 6.16
C PHE A 40 5.69 -23.80 7.41
N LYS A 41 6.19 -24.99 7.80
CA LYS A 41 6.93 -25.18 9.06
C LYS A 41 8.30 -24.51 9.13
N GLU A 42 8.86 -24.15 7.98
CA GLU A 42 10.22 -23.59 7.88
C GLU A 42 10.24 -22.06 8.04
N VAL A 43 9.07 -21.41 8.00
CA VAL A 43 8.95 -19.96 8.17
C VAL A 43 9.41 -19.56 9.57
N ASN A 44 10.34 -18.63 9.64
CA ASN A 44 10.90 -18.06 10.86
C ASN A 44 10.61 -16.53 10.93
N GLU A 45 11.10 -15.88 12.00
CA GLU A 45 10.88 -14.45 12.21
C GLU A 45 11.65 -13.57 11.22
N ASP A 46 12.84 -14.01 10.79
CA ASP A 46 13.66 -13.28 9.82
C ASP A 46 12.98 -13.27 8.43
N ASP A 47 12.33 -14.36 8.03
CA ASP A 47 11.57 -14.44 6.77
C ASP A 47 10.42 -13.42 6.75
N ILE A 48 9.76 -13.21 7.89
CA ILE A 48 8.68 -12.23 8.04
C ILE A 48 9.25 -10.82 8.03
N GLN A 49 10.41 -10.61 8.67
CA GLN A 49 11.07 -9.31 8.70
C GLN A 49 11.56 -8.89 7.31
N GLU A 50 12.20 -9.80 6.57
CA GLU A 50 12.64 -9.56 5.19
C GLU A 50 11.48 -9.17 4.28
N LEU A 51 10.33 -9.84 4.43
CA LEU A 51 9.13 -9.50 3.68
C LEU A 51 8.64 -8.08 4.00
N LEU A 52 8.61 -7.69 5.28
CA LEU A 52 8.20 -6.35 5.69
C LEU A 52 9.17 -5.29 5.15
N ASP A 53 10.46 -5.53 5.24
CA ASP A 53 11.50 -4.62 4.79
C ASP A 53 11.45 -4.41 3.28
N SER A 54 11.16 -5.46 2.49
CA SER A 54 11.01 -5.35 1.03
C SER A 54 9.82 -4.48 0.59
N HIS A 55 8.87 -4.19 1.48
CA HIS A 55 7.68 -3.37 1.20
C HIS A 55 7.71 -2.01 1.90
N ASP A 56 8.79 -1.67 2.60
CA ASP A 56 8.96 -0.36 3.26
C ASP A 56 9.62 0.67 2.34
N GLU A 57 9.83 0.33 1.06
CA GLU A 57 10.37 1.26 0.07
C GLU A 57 9.38 2.42 -0.15
N PRO A 58 9.80 3.68 0.05
CA PRO A 58 8.96 4.82 -0.27
C PRO A 58 8.79 4.93 -1.78
N LEU A 59 7.57 5.25 -2.22
CA LEU A 59 7.31 5.63 -3.62
C LEU A 59 8.35 6.62 -4.11
N THR A 60 9.04 6.24 -5.19
CA THR A 60 10.05 7.08 -5.80
C THR A 60 9.40 8.11 -6.72
N ASN A 61 10.16 9.14 -7.11
CA ASN A 61 9.69 10.10 -8.12
C ASN A 61 9.40 9.42 -9.46
N GLU A 62 10.12 8.34 -9.79
CA GLU A 62 9.89 7.57 -11.02
C GLU A 62 8.56 6.81 -10.96
N ASP A 63 8.25 6.19 -9.82
CA ASP A 63 6.95 5.53 -9.60
C ASP A 63 5.80 6.53 -9.68
N LEU A 64 5.98 7.75 -9.15
CA LEU A 64 4.98 8.81 -9.25
C LEU A 64 4.75 9.26 -10.70
N MET A 65 5.81 9.37 -11.51
CA MET A 65 5.69 9.69 -12.94
C MET A 65 4.99 8.57 -13.72
N GLN A 66 5.29 7.30 -13.39
CA GLN A 66 4.61 6.16 -14.01
C GLN A 66 3.11 6.18 -13.67
N LEU A 67 2.74 6.44 -12.43
CA LEU A 67 1.34 6.59 -12.02
C LEU A 67 0.61 7.74 -12.72
N GLU A 68 1.31 8.85 -12.97
CA GLU A 68 0.75 9.97 -13.76
C GLU A 68 0.55 9.57 -15.23
N GLN A 69 1.48 8.83 -15.81
CA GLN A 69 1.37 8.32 -17.17
C GLN A 69 0.23 7.30 -17.31
N GLU A 70 0.09 6.37 -16.36
CA GLU A 70 -1.02 5.41 -16.31
C GLU A 70 -2.37 6.13 -16.19
N ARG A 71 -2.45 7.17 -15.34
CA ARG A 71 -3.66 7.99 -15.24
C ARG A 71 -4.00 8.66 -16.57
N ALA A 72 -3.03 9.30 -17.20
CA ALA A 72 -3.24 9.98 -18.48
C ALA A 72 -3.69 9.00 -19.59
N HIS A 73 -3.09 7.80 -19.65
CA HIS A 73 -3.51 6.76 -20.59
C HIS A 73 -4.95 6.29 -20.33
N ASN A 74 -5.33 6.12 -19.07
CA ASN A 74 -6.67 5.66 -18.70
C ASN A 74 -7.74 6.76 -18.91
N GLU A 75 -7.36 8.05 -18.83
CA GLU A 75 -8.21 9.19 -19.20
C GLU A 75 -8.43 9.28 -20.73
N ASP A 76 -7.42 9.02 -21.55
CA ASP A 76 -7.55 8.94 -23.01
C ASP A 76 -8.40 7.74 -23.46
N ASP A 77 -8.30 6.59 -22.78
CA ASP A 77 -9.11 5.40 -23.07
C ASP A 77 -10.61 5.58 -22.74
N ASP A 78 -10.95 6.38 -21.72
CA ASP A 78 -12.34 6.73 -21.41
C ASP A 78 -12.90 7.76 -22.41
N ALA A 79 -12.09 8.73 -22.83
CA ALA A 79 -12.49 9.71 -23.84
C ALA A 79 -12.75 9.05 -25.22
N ASN A 80 -11.97 8.03 -25.61
CA ASN A 80 -12.14 7.33 -26.88
C ASN A 80 -13.36 6.39 -26.91
N LYS A 81 -13.82 5.89 -25.75
CA LYS A 81 -15.06 5.08 -25.67
C LYS A 81 -16.33 5.92 -25.80
N GLU A 82 -16.27 7.21 -25.46
CA GLU A 82 -17.40 8.13 -25.65
C GLU A 82 -17.57 8.56 -27.12
N GLU A 83 -16.52 8.49 -27.95
CA GLU A 83 -16.57 8.88 -29.37
C GLU A 83 -16.97 7.72 -30.32
N GLU A 84 -16.77 6.45 -29.95
CA GLU A 84 -17.19 5.28 -30.74
C GLU A 84 -18.69 4.90 -30.56
N THR A 85 -19.41 5.62 -29.70
CA THR A 85 -20.85 5.37 -29.41
C THR A 85 -21.79 6.46 -29.95
N VAL A 86 -21.33 7.31 -30.87
CA VAL A 86 -22.15 8.33 -31.57
C VAL A 86 -22.32 8.03 -33.06
#